data_AF-A0A3N5LAX1-F1
#
_entry.id   AF-A0A3N5LAX1-F1
#
_cell.length_a   1.000
_cell.length_b   1.000
_cell.length_c   1.000
_cell.angle_alpha   90.00
_cell.angle_beta   90.00
_cell.angle_gamma   90.00
#
_symmetry.space_group_name_H-M   'P 1'
#
loop_
_entity.id
_entity.type
_entity.pdbx_description
1 polymer ?
#
loop_
_entity_poly.entity_id
_entity_poly.type
_entity_poly.pdbx_seq_one_letter_code
_entity_poly.pdbx_strand_id
1 'polypeptide(L)' 'MLTVRRQIRVTGTVQGVGFRPFVYRHATRLGLGGWVLNDSSGVLIEVE' A
#
# COMPACT_ATOMS: atom_id res chain seq x y z
N MET A 1 -19.34 -4.20 12.10
CA MET A 1 -19.05 -4.73 10.75
C MET A 1 -17.73 -5.46 10.82
N LEU A 2 -17.58 -6.58 10.10
CA LEU A 2 -16.29 -7.27 10.02
C LEU A 2 -15.32 -6.41 9.22
N THR A 3 -14.18 -6.06 9.81
CA THR A 3 -13.10 -5.38 9.10
C THR A 3 -12.48 -6.37 8.12
N VAL A 4 -12.30 -5.95 6.86
CA VAL A 4 -11.79 -6.80 5.79
C VAL A 4 -10.38 -6.38 5.46
N ARG A 5 -9.41 -7.23 5.81
CA ARG A 5 -8.01 -7.02 5.45
C ARG A 5 -7.70 -7.56 4.06
N ARG A 6 -6.87 -6.82 3.31
CA ARG A 6 -6.39 -7.21 1.97
C ARG A 6 -4.89 -6.98 1.86
N GLN A 7 -4.22 -7.90 1.18
CA GLN A 7 -2.83 -7.77 0.79
C GLN A 7 -2.74 -7.58 -0.73
N ILE A 8 -1.97 -6.59 -1.17
CA ILE A 8 -1.84 -6.21 -2.59
C ILE A 8 -0.36 -6.17 -2.94
N ARG A 9 0.03 -6.92 -3.98
CA ARG A 9 1.35 -6.89 -4.58
C ARG A 9 1.32 -6.02 -5.83
N VAL A 10 2.24 -5.06 -5.93
CA VAL A 10 2.43 -4.23 -7.12
C VAL A 10 3.85 -4.45 -7.65
N THR A 11 3.97 -4.79 -8.93
CA THR A 11 5.24 -5.10 -9.62
C THR A 11 5.50 -4.12 -10.75
N GLY A 12 6.75 -4.05 -11.24
CA GLY A 12 7.20 -3.14 -12.30
C GLY A 12 7.97 -1.93 -11.75
N THR A 13 7.99 -0.82 -12.49
CA THR A 13 8.68 0.43 -12.08
C THR A 13 7.86 1.17 -11.01
N VAL A 14 7.92 0.66 -9.77
CA VAL A 14 7.14 1.18 -8.63
C VAL A 14 7.98 1.67 -7.46
N GLN A 15 9.30 1.55 -7.53
CA GLN A 15 10.24 2.03 -6.52
C GLN A 15 10.97 3.29 -7.01
N GLY A 16 11.31 4.20 -6.10
CA GLY A 16 11.93 5.49 -6.45
C GLY A 16 10.98 6.51 -7.10
N VAL A 17 9.74 6.14 -7.40
CA VAL A 17 8.74 6.99 -8.10
C VAL A 17 7.73 7.68 -7.16
N GLY A 18 7.96 7.63 -5.85
CA GLY A 18 7.02 8.21 -4.86
C GLY A 18 5.77 7.36 -4.59
N PHE A 19 5.78 6.06 -4.89
CA PHE A 19 4.63 5.17 -4.72
C PHE A 19 4.18 5.03 -3.26
N ARG A 20 5.11 4.91 -2.29
CA ARG A 20 4.76 4.85 -0.85
C ARG A 20 4.01 6.10 -0.37
N PRO A 21 4.50 7.35 -0.63
CA PRO A 21 3.72 8.56 -0.37
C PRO A 21 2.34 8.58 -1.06
N PHE A 22 2.23 8.08 -2.30
CA PHE A 22 0.96 7.99 -3.02
C PHE A 22 -0.05 7.11 -2.27
N VAL A 23 0.35 5.90 -1.86
CA VAL A 23 -0.48 4.96 -1.09
C VAL A 23 -0.88 5.56 0.26
N TYR A 24 0.09 6.10 1.01
CA TYR A 24 -0.15 6.70 2.33
C TYR A 24 -1.21 7.80 2.26
N ARG A 25 -1.11 8.74 1.31
CA ARG A 25 -2.10 9.81 1.16
C ARG A 25 -3.50 9.29 0.87
N HIS A 26 -3.64 8.24 0.07
CA HIS A 26 -4.94 7.65 -0.24
C HIS A 26 -5.53 6.91 0.95
N ALA A 27 -4.73 6.10 1.66
CA ALA A 27 -5.16 5.41 2.86
C ALA A 27 -5.66 6.40 3.93
N THR A 28 -4.89 7.45 4.20
CA THR A 28 -5.29 8.51 5.15
C THR A 28 -6.57 9.22 4.73
N ARG A 29 -6.73 9.56 3.44
CA ARG A 29 -7.94 10.22 2.92
C ARG A 29 -9.19 9.33 3.02
N LEU A 30 -9.02 8.02 2.91
CA LEU A 30 -10.10 7.03 2.97
C LEU A 30 -10.34 6.49 4.39
N GLY A 31 -9.52 6.87 5.37
CA GLY A 31 -9.60 6.34 6.73
C GLY A 31 -9.22 4.87 6.86
N LEU A 32 -8.38 4.35 5.96
CA LEU A 32 -7.95 2.96 5.94
C LEU A 32 -6.67 2.76 6.79
N GLY A 33 -6.62 1.64 7.52
CA GLY A 33 -5.45 1.19 8.26
C GLY A 33 -4.53 0.31 7.42
N GLY A 34 -3.34 0.01 7.94
CA GLY A 34 -2.37 -0.91 7.31
C GLY A 34 -1.01 -0.29 7.05
N TRP A 35 -0.27 -0.85 6.07
CA TRP A 35 1.11 -0.47 5.78
C TRP A 35 1.48 -0.63 4.31
N VAL A 36 2.55 0.06 3.89
CA VAL A 36 3.15 -0.05 2.56
C VAL A 36 4.67 -0.24 2.68
N LEU A 37 5.19 -1.26 2.00
CA LEU A 37 6.59 -1.69 2.06
C LEU A 37 7.16 -1.84 0.65
N ASN A 38 8.40 -1.37 0.45
CA ASN A 38 9.19 -1.76 -0.72
C ASN A 38 10.01 -3.00 -0.35
N ASP A 39 10.00 -4.03 -1.20
CA ASP A 39 10.87 -5.21 -1.10
C ASP A 39 11.53 -5.53 -2.45
N SER A 40 12.32 -6.59 -2.55
CA SER A 40 13.00 -6.95 -3.81
C SER A 40 12.04 -7.31 -4.95
N SER A 41 10.76 -7.58 -4.67
CA SER A 41 9.74 -7.98 -5.65
C SER A 41 8.82 -6.84 -6.08
N GLY A 42 8.97 -5.63 -5.52
CA GLY A 42 8.16 -4.46 -5.86
C GLY A 42 7.64 -3.76 -4.61
N VAL A 43 6.33 -3.53 -4.54
CA VAL A 43 5.63 -2.95 -3.38
C VAL A 43 4.61 -3.93 -2.84
N LEU A 44 4.61 -4.12 -1.51
CA LEU A 44 3.60 -4.86 -0.78
C LEU A 44 2.77 -3.89 0.06
N ILE A 45 1.45 -4.01 -0.04
CA ILE A 45 0.49 -3.19 0.71
C ILE A 45 -0.38 -4.14 1.53
N GLU A 46 -0.58 -3.82 2.80
CA GLU A 46 -1.66 -4.36 3.61
C GLU A 46 -2.62 -3.22 3.92
N VAL A 47 -3.93 -3.47 3.80
CA VAL A 47 -4.96 -2.45 4.01
C VAL A 47 -6.20 -3.05 4.64
N GLU A 48 -6.84 -2.29 5.53
CA GLU A 48 -8.11 -2.65 6.19
C GLU A 48 -8.98 -1.45 6.55
#